data_AF-A0A934FG43-F1
#
_entry.id   AF-A0A934FG43-F1
#
_cell.length_a   1.000
_cell.length_b   1.000
_cell.length_c   1.000
_cell.angle_alpha   90.00
_cell.angle_beta   90.00
_cell.angle_gamma   90.00
#
_symmetry.space_group_name_H-M   'P 1'
#
loop_
_entity.id
_entity.type
_entity.pdbx_description
1 polymer ?
#
loop_
_entity_poly.entity_id
_entity_poly.type
_entity_poly.pdbx_seq_one_letter_code
_entity_poly.pdbx_strand_id
1 'polypeptide(L)'
;MLRNFNIKWWHGQTCLSVLSMILCVLCAFAVSNKSHAAEIPKIVVLAFDGADMNLTKQWIDEGHLPNLDRLQKTGCFKPLVPPYPPQTPVSWASFATGKNPGKTTIFDFLKRDPKTYMPDFAMNSVSQHQ
;
A
#
# COMPACT_ATOMS: atom_id res chain seq x y z
N MET A 1 59.12 -68.53 6.52
CA MET A 1 58.79 -67.10 6.66
C MET A 1 57.76 -66.74 5.60
N LEU A 2 56.47 -66.80 5.93
CA LEU A 2 55.37 -66.46 5.01
C LEU A 2 54.36 -65.59 5.77
N ARG A 3 54.22 -64.33 5.35
CA ARG A 3 53.11 -63.45 5.68
C ARG A 3 52.78 -62.61 4.45
N ASN A 4 51.74 -63.01 3.72
CA ASN A 4 51.08 -62.16 2.73
C ASN A 4 49.73 -61.73 3.31
N PHE A 5 49.59 -60.44 3.58
CA PHE A 5 48.33 -59.76 3.83
C PHE A 5 48.31 -58.50 2.96
N ASN A 6 47.32 -58.40 2.09
CA ASN A 6 46.18 -57.48 2.21
C ASN A 6 45.77 -56.90 0.85
N ILE A 7 44.55 -57.24 0.45
CA ILE A 7 43.87 -56.82 -0.77
C ILE A 7 43.31 -55.41 -0.52
N LYS A 8 43.81 -54.41 -1.25
CA LYS A 8 43.33 -53.02 -1.19
C LYS A 8 42.04 -52.85 -2.00
N TRP A 9 40.89 -52.90 -1.32
CA TRP A 9 39.55 -52.62 -1.85
C TRP A 9 39.22 -51.11 -1.98
N TRP A 10 40.13 -50.30 -2.55
CA TRP A 10 40.01 -48.82 -2.47
C TRP A 10 39.48 -48.11 -3.74
N HIS A 11 39.15 -48.81 -4.83
CA HIS A 11 38.75 -48.15 -6.08
C HIS A 11 37.24 -48.05 -6.35
N GLY A 12 36.39 -48.81 -5.64
CA GLY A 12 34.94 -48.81 -5.88
C GLY A 12 34.15 -47.74 -5.10
N GLN A 13 34.67 -47.28 -3.96
CA GLN A 13 33.91 -46.48 -3.00
C GLN A 13 33.99 -44.96 -3.24
N THR A 14 34.98 -44.51 -4.02
CA THR A 14 35.18 -43.09 -4.35
C THR A 14 34.27 -42.61 -5.48
N CYS A 15 33.82 -43.50 -6.37
CA CYS A 15 32.95 -43.11 -7.50
C CYS A 15 31.51 -42.83 -7.05
N LEU A 16 30.97 -43.63 -6.12
CA LEU A 16 29.62 -43.47 -5.56
C LEU A 16 29.46 -42.23 -4.69
N SER A 17 30.50 -41.83 -3.96
CA SER A 17 30.47 -40.63 -3.12
C SER A 17 30.51 -39.34 -3.94
N VAL A 18 31.26 -39.31 -5.04
CA VAL A 18 31.33 -38.16 -5.96
C VAL A 18 30.01 -37.96 -6.70
N LEU A 19 29.39 -39.05 -7.20
CA LEU A 19 28.07 -39.00 -7.84
C LEU A 19 26.97 -38.51 -6.88
N SER A 20 26.99 -38.97 -5.62
CA SER A 20 26.07 -38.50 -4.58
C SER A 20 26.27 -37.01 -4.27
N MET A 21 27.52 -36.54 -4.20
CA MET A 21 27.81 -35.11 -4.00
C MET A 21 27.29 -34.25 -5.16
N ILE A 22 27.51 -34.69 -6.41
CA ILE A 22 27.03 -33.97 -7.60
C ILE A 22 25.50 -33.92 -7.60
N LEU A 23 24.83 -35.04 -7.30
CA LEU A 23 23.37 -35.08 -7.22
C LEU A 23 22.83 -34.18 -6.11
N CYS A 24 23.45 -34.18 -4.92
CA CYS A 24 23.08 -33.29 -3.82
C CYS A 24 23.25 -31.82 -4.19
N VAL A 25 24.34 -31.46 -4.89
CA VAL A 25 24.58 -30.08 -5.36
C VAL A 25 23.52 -29.69 -6.40
N LEU A 26 23.22 -30.54 -7.38
CA LEU A 26 22.20 -30.28 -8.38
C LEU A 26 20.79 -30.14 -7.76
N CYS A 27 20.45 -30.99 -6.79
CA CYS A 27 19.20 -30.88 -6.03
C CYS A 27 19.13 -29.57 -5.22
N ALA A 28 20.23 -29.13 -4.62
CA ALA A 28 20.30 -27.86 -3.89
C ALA A 28 20.10 -26.65 -4.82
N PHE A 29 20.63 -26.69 -6.05
CA PHE A 29 20.38 -25.65 -7.06
C PHE A 29 18.93 -25.67 -7.57
N ALA A 30 18.32 -26.84 -7.74
CA ALA A 30 16.93 -26.97 -8.18
C ALA A 30 15.88 -26.52 -7.14
N VAL A 31 16.20 -26.64 -5.85
CA VAL A 31 15.30 -26.26 -4.73
C VAL A 31 15.37 -24.77 -4.38
N SER A 32 16.38 -24.03 -4.87
CA SER A 32 16.54 -22.60 -4.55
C SER A 32 15.66 -21.66 -5.39
N ASN A 33 14.46 -22.08 -5.79
CA ASN A 33 13.42 -21.14 -6.17
C ASN A 33 12.69 -20.68 -4.91
N LYS A 34 13.26 -19.68 -4.23
CA LYS A 34 12.51 -18.92 -3.23
C LYS A 34 11.34 -18.26 -3.95
N SER A 35 10.13 -18.79 -3.81
CA SER A 35 8.91 -18.06 -4.13
C SER A 35 8.94 -16.74 -3.36
N HIS A 36 9.26 -15.64 -4.05
CA HIS A 36 9.00 -14.33 -3.50
C HIS A 36 7.47 -14.24 -3.38
N ALA A 37 6.97 -14.31 -2.15
CA ALA A 37 5.62 -13.86 -1.88
C ALA A 37 5.53 -12.44 -2.43
N ALA A 38 4.64 -12.20 -3.39
CA ALA A 38 4.50 -10.89 -4.00
C ALA A 38 4.24 -9.86 -2.90
N GLU A 39 5.15 -8.90 -2.72
CA GLU A 39 4.94 -7.85 -1.74
C GLU A 39 3.70 -7.03 -2.12
N ILE A 40 2.81 -6.82 -1.15
CA ILE A 40 1.66 -5.94 -1.35
C ILE A 40 2.20 -4.53 -1.59
N PRO A 41 1.83 -3.88 -2.71
CA PRO A 41 2.26 -2.52 -2.99
C PRO A 41 1.85 -1.58 -1.87
N LYS A 42 2.78 -0.75 -1.39
CA LYS A 42 2.48 0.31 -0.43
C LYS A 42 1.81 1.47 -1.17
N ILE A 43 0.70 1.97 -0.63
CA ILE A 43 -0.05 3.09 -1.20
C ILE A 43 0.02 4.28 -0.25
N VAL A 44 0.32 5.46 -0.80
CA VAL A 44 0.21 6.75 -0.11
C VAL A 44 -0.88 7.55 -0.79
N VAL A 45 -1.83 8.05 0.00
CA VAL A 45 -2.90 8.95 -0.48
C VAL A 45 -2.68 10.32 0.13
N LEU A 46 -2.56 11.34 -0.72
CA LEU A 46 -2.39 12.73 -0.32
C LEU A 46 -3.67 13.50 -0.68
N ALA A 47 -4.17 14.30 0.25
CA ALA A 47 -5.29 15.21 0.01
C ALA A 47 -4.89 16.61 0.49
N PHE A 48 -5.11 17.60 -0.37
CA PHE A 48 -4.78 19.00 -0.12
C PHE A 48 -6.07 19.77 0.14
N ASP A 49 -6.18 20.41 1.31
CA ASP A 49 -7.36 21.21 1.64
C ASP A 49 -7.39 22.50 0.80
N GLY A 50 -8.56 22.86 0.26
CA GLY A 50 -8.75 24.04 -0.58
C GLY A 50 -8.01 24.01 -1.93
N ALA A 51 -7.48 22.86 -2.37
CA ALA A 51 -6.79 22.78 -3.66
C ALA A 51 -7.77 22.84 -4.84
N ASP A 52 -7.71 23.94 -5.59
CA ASP A 52 -8.50 24.13 -6.81
C ASP A 52 -7.84 23.50 -8.03
N MET A 53 -8.63 22.80 -8.84
CA MET A 53 -8.14 22.10 -10.03
C MET A 53 -7.65 23.08 -11.12
N ASN A 54 -8.36 24.19 -11.33
CA ASN A 54 -8.03 25.13 -12.41
C ASN A 54 -6.71 25.85 -12.10
N LEU A 55 -6.53 26.31 -10.86
CA LEU A 55 -5.26 26.88 -10.40
C LEU A 55 -4.12 25.85 -10.49
N THR A 56 -4.37 24.61 -10.07
CA THR A 56 -3.37 23.54 -10.18
C THR A 56 -2.96 23.31 -11.64
N LYS A 57 -3.92 23.28 -12.56
CA LYS A 57 -3.66 23.10 -13.99
C LYS A 57 -2.90 24.28 -14.58
N GLN A 58 -3.29 25.50 -14.22
CA GLN A 58 -2.59 26.72 -14.63
C GLN A 58 -1.12 26.67 -14.21
N TRP A 59 -0.83 26.37 -12.94
CA TRP A 59 0.55 26.29 -12.44
C TRP A 59 1.36 25.12 -13.00
N ILE A 60 0.70 24.04 -13.41
CA ILE A 60 1.34 22.97 -14.20
C ILE A 60 1.77 23.52 -15.58
N ASP A 61 0.87 24.23 -16.26
CA ASP A 61 1.11 24.76 -17.61
C ASP A 61 2.19 25.87 -17.61
N GLU A 62 2.27 26.65 -16.54
CA GLU A 62 3.31 27.65 -16.29
C GLU A 62 4.66 27.03 -15.89
N GLY A 63 4.71 25.71 -15.64
CA GLY A 63 5.94 24.98 -15.28
C GLY A 63 6.32 25.05 -13.79
N HIS A 64 5.44 25.56 -12.92
CA HIS A 64 5.70 25.68 -11.48
C HIS A 64 5.54 24.37 -10.71
N LEU A 65 4.79 23.40 -11.24
CA LEU A 65 4.47 22.13 -10.57
C LEU A 65 5.02 20.90 -11.33
N PRO A 66 6.35 20.75 -11.50
CA PRO A 66 6.95 19.71 -12.34
C PRO A 66 6.65 18.28 -11.88
N ASN A 67 6.48 18.08 -10.56
CA ASN A 67 6.14 16.76 -10.01
C ASN A 67 4.69 16.36 -10.32
N LEU A 68 3.75 17.31 -10.26
CA LEU A 68 2.36 17.05 -10.62
C LEU A 68 2.19 16.92 -12.13
N ASP A 69 2.95 17.69 -12.93
CA ASP A 69 3.02 17.51 -14.38
C ASP A 69 3.50 16.08 -14.76
N ARG A 70 4.54 15.57 -14.09
CA ARG A 70 4.98 14.19 -14.27
C ARG A 70 3.87 13.19 -13.91
N LEU A 71 3.19 13.39 -12.78
CA LEU A 71 2.14 12.49 -12.30
C LEU A 71 0.92 12.46 -13.23
N GLN A 72 0.48 13.60 -13.80
CA GLN A 72 -0.61 13.60 -14.78
C GLN A 72 -0.23 12.86 -16.06
N LYS A 73 1.03 12.95 -16.51
CA LYS A 73 1.52 12.31 -17.74
C LYS A 73 1.65 10.79 -17.60
N THR A 74 2.03 10.31 -16.42
CA THR A 74 2.16 8.87 -16.12
C THR A 74 0.91 8.26 -15.50
N GLY A 75 -0.13 9.06 -15.27
CA GLY A 75 -1.30 8.67 -14.49
C GLY A 75 -2.57 9.34 -14.99
N CYS A 76 -3.35 9.91 -14.07
CA CYS A 76 -4.63 10.54 -14.36
C CYS A 76 -4.76 11.86 -13.61
N PHE A 77 -5.27 12.88 -14.29
CA PHE A 77 -5.66 14.15 -13.70
C PHE A 77 -7.06 14.51 -14.19
N LYS A 78 -8.03 14.53 -13.27
CA LYS A 78 -9.45 14.73 -13.59
C LYS A 78 -10.14 15.55 -12.50
N PRO A 79 -11.18 16.32 -12.86
CA PRO A 79 -12.01 17.01 -11.89
C PRO A 79 -12.67 16.02 -10.93
N LEU A 80 -12.66 16.37 -9.65
CA LEU A 80 -13.41 15.67 -8.60
C LEU A 80 -14.48 16.62 -8.05
N VAL A 81 -15.67 16.08 -7.84
CA VAL A 81 -16.79 16.81 -7.23
C VAL A 81 -16.72 16.60 -5.72
N PRO A 82 -16.62 17.67 -4.91
CA PRO A 82 -16.66 17.55 -3.46
C PRO A 82 -18.06 17.11 -2.99
N PRO A 83 -18.18 16.51 -1.79
CA PRO A 83 -19.48 16.28 -1.18
C PRO A 83 -20.23 17.60 -0.95
N TYR A 84 -21.54 17.52 -0.83
CA TYR A 84 -22.38 18.67 -0.48
C TYR A 84 -22.80 18.62 1.00
N PRO A 85 -22.55 19.67 1.80
CA PRO A 85 -21.88 20.93 1.43
C PRO A 85 -20.34 20.77 1.31
N PRO A 86 -19.66 21.59 0.48
CA PRO A 86 -18.21 21.49 0.22
C PRO A 86 -17.40 22.12 1.35
N GLN A 87 -17.55 21.58 2.56
CA GLN A 87 -16.87 22.01 3.78
C GLN A 87 -15.73 21.05 4.12
N THR A 88 -14.63 21.57 4.68
CA THR A 88 -13.48 20.76 5.14
C THR A 88 -13.88 19.52 5.93
N PRO A 89 -14.65 19.60 7.04
CA PRO A 89 -14.99 18.42 7.85
C PRO A 89 -15.87 17.41 7.09
N VAL A 90 -16.69 17.89 6.17
CA VAL A 90 -17.58 17.05 5.34
C VAL A 90 -16.77 16.27 4.30
N SER A 91 -15.83 16.95 3.64
CA SER A 91 -14.91 16.37 2.67
C SER A 91 -14.01 15.32 3.31
N TRP A 92 -13.38 15.63 4.45
CA TRP A 92 -12.49 14.69 5.14
C TRP A 92 -13.22 13.47 5.71
N ALA A 93 -14.41 13.65 6.29
CA ALA A 93 -15.23 12.53 6.76
C ALA A 93 -15.64 11.61 5.60
N SER A 94 -16.04 12.20 4.47
CA SER A 94 -16.42 11.44 3.28
C SER A 94 -15.23 10.71 2.66
N PHE A 95 -14.08 11.39 2.55
CA PHE A 95 -12.83 10.82 2.03
C PHE A 95 -12.33 9.65 2.88
N ALA A 96 -12.29 9.80 4.21
CA ALA A 96 -11.77 8.77 5.11
C ALA A 96 -12.66 7.52 5.18
N THR A 97 -13.97 7.66 4.97
CA THR A 97 -14.94 6.56 5.15
C THR A 97 -15.51 6.01 3.84
N GLY A 98 -15.34 6.70 2.72
CA GLY A 98 -16.00 6.39 1.46
C GLY A 98 -17.53 6.55 1.50
N LYS A 99 -18.06 7.26 2.50
CA LYS A 99 -19.50 7.47 2.71
C LYS A 99 -19.89 8.91 2.41
N ASN A 100 -21.13 9.12 2.00
CA ASN A 100 -21.68 10.46 1.81
C ASN A 100 -22.06 11.12 3.16
N PRO A 101 -22.29 12.45 3.19
CA PRO A 101 -22.63 13.19 4.41
C PRO A 101 -23.86 12.65 5.16
N GLY A 102 -24.85 12.12 4.45
CA GLY A 102 -26.02 11.47 5.06
C GLY A 102 -25.69 10.23 5.90
N LYS A 103 -24.57 9.56 5.61
CA LYS A 103 -24.08 8.40 6.36
C LYS A 103 -23.00 8.77 7.38
N THR A 104 -22.23 9.84 7.17
CA THR A 104 -21.21 10.30 8.12
C THR A 104 -21.78 11.24 9.19
N THR A 105 -22.97 11.79 8.95
CA THR A 105 -23.68 12.78 9.78
C THR A 105 -22.92 14.08 10.05
N ILE A 106 -21.81 14.31 9.35
CA ILE A 106 -21.01 15.53 9.43
C ILE A 106 -21.40 16.42 8.25
N PHE A 107 -21.97 17.58 8.54
CA PHE A 107 -22.43 18.56 7.56
C PHE A 107 -21.75 19.93 7.69
N ASP A 108 -21.09 20.19 8.81
CA ASP A 108 -20.35 21.42 9.10
C ASP A 108 -19.41 21.13 10.29
N PHE A 109 -18.57 22.09 10.69
CA PHE A 109 -17.79 22.04 11.93
C PHE A 109 -18.69 22.03 13.16
N LEU A 110 -19.86 22.68 13.04
CA LEU A 110 -20.87 22.78 14.09
C LEU A 110 -22.07 21.90 13.76
N LYS A 111 -22.69 21.37 14.81
CA LYS A 111 -24.01 20.77 14.75
C LYS A 111 -24.91 21.49 15.75
N ARG A 112 -26.21 21.36 15.55
CA ARG A 112 -27.21 21.86 16.50
C ARG A 112 -27.64 20.75 17.43
N ASP A 113 -27.67 21.00 18.73
CA ASP A 113 -28.40 20.13 19.65
C ASP A 113 -29.92 20.26 19.37
N PRO A 114 -30.62 19.16 19.02
CA PRO A 114 -32.04 19.22 18.74
C PRO A 114 -32.91 19.65 19.93
N LYS A 115 -32.43 19.48 21.17
CA LYS A 115 -33.16 19.81 22.41
C LYS A 115 -32.96 21.28 22.79
N THR A 116 -31.71 21.74 22.81
CA THR A 116 -31.36 23.08 23.31
C THR A 116 -31.18 24.12 22.21
N TYR A 117 -31.07 23.68 20.95
CA TYR A 117 -30.77 24.53 19.79
C TYR A 117 -29.40 25.22 19.85
N MET A 118 -28.58 24.91 20.85
CA MET A 118 -27.24 25.46 21.00
C MET A 118 -26.25 24.77 20.03
N PRO A 119 -25.21 25.50 19.58
CA PRO A 119 -24.15 24.92 18.76
C PRO A 119 -23.27 23.98 19.59
N ASP A 120 -22.89 22.86 18.98
CA ASP A 120 -21.93 21.87 19.48
C ASP A 120 -20.97 21.46 18.35
N PHE A 121 -19.80 20.91 18.68
CA PHE A 121 -18.85 20.47 17.66
C PHE A 121 -19.31 19.16 17.00
N ALA A 122 -19.38 19.17 15.67
CA ALA A 122 -19.83 18.00 14.90
C ALA A 122 -18.82 16.85 14.89
N MET A 123 -17.52 17.15 15.06
CA MET A 123 -16.43 16.17 14.88
C MET A 123 -16.18 15.28 16.10
N ASN A 124 -16.55 15.73 17.31
CA ASN A 124 -16.21 15.04 18.56
C ASN A 124 -17.42 14.47 19.30
N SER A 125 -18.60 14.53 18.71
CA SER A 125 -19.80 14.07 19.38
C SER A 125 -20.13 12.64 18.99
N VAL A 126 -19.91 11.71 19.90
CA VAL A 126 -20.45 10.35 19.78
C VAL A 126 -21.94 10.43 20.11
N SER A 127 -22.80 10.12 19.14
CA SER A 127 -24.22 9.91 19.37
C SER A 127 -24.37 8.75 20.36
N GLN A 128 -24.71 9.02 21.62
CA GLN A 128 -24.94 8.01 22.68
C GLN A 128 -26.22 7.17 22.44
N HIS A 129 -26.70 7.08 21.20
CA HIS A 129 -27.89 6.35 20.80
C HIS A 129 -27.60 5.56 19.53
N GLN A 130 -26.77 4.51 19.69
CA GLN A 130 -26.85 3.29 18.90
C GLN A 130 -27.21 2.15 19.84
#